data_AF-A0A2V6GIQ5-F1
#
_entry.id   AF-A0A2V6GIQ5-F1
#
_cell.length_a   1.000
_cell.length_b   1.000
_cell.length_c   1.000
_cell.angle_alpha   90.00
_cell.angle_beta   90.00
_cell.angle_gamma   90.00
#
_symmetry.space_group_name_H-M   'P 1'
#
loop_
_entity.id
_entity.type
_entity.pdbx_description
1 polymer ?
#
loop_
_entity_poly.entity_id
_entity_poly.type
_entity_poly.pdbx_seq_one_letter_code
_entity_poly.pdbx_strand_id
1 'polypeptide(L)' 'MQHTMRSPFYAVIFDLDGVLADSEPWWNQIDAKLLAEHGVGYRGEYHRNVLGVSYRLAVEFYKNAFH' A
#
# COMPACT_ATOMS: atom_id res chain seq x y z
N MET A 1 18.84 -32.51 20.96
CA MET A 1 18.10 -31.56 20.09
C MET A 1 16.65 -31.53 20.57
N GLN A 2 16.25 -30.51 21.32
CA GLN A 2 14.86 -30.36 21.75
C GLN A 2 14.08 -29.63 20.66
N HIS A 3 13.13 -30.32 20.05
CA HIS A 3 12.06 -29.68 19.31
C HIS A 3 11.17 -28.95 20.32
N THR A 4 11.32 -27.64 20.43
CA THR A 4 10.35 -26.80 21.13
C THR A 4 9.02 -26.91 20.38
N MET A 5 8.06 -27.65 20.93
CA MET A 5 6.68 -27.59 20.48
C MET A 5 6.19 -26.16 20.65
N ARG A 6 6.00 -25.42 19.55
CA ARG A 6 5.40 -24.08 19.60
C ARG A 6 3.98 -24.24 20.15
N SER A 7 3.65 -23.50 21.21
CA SER A 7 2.26 -23.39 21.68
C SER A 7 1.34 -23.01 20.51
N PRO A 8 0.13 -23.57 20.43
CA PRO A 8 -0.83 -23.19 19.39
C PRO A 8 -1.14 -21.70 19.48
N PHE A 9 -1.21 -21.03 18.33
CA PHE A 9 -1.64 -19.64 18.26
C PHE A 9 -3.10 -19.52 18.73
N TYR A 10 -3.37 -18.60 19.66
CA TYR A 10 -4.74 -18.32 20.12
C TYR A 10 -5.56 -17.51 19.11
N ALA A 11 -4.88 -16.71 18.29
CA ALA A 11 -5.48 -15.93 17.21
C ALA A 11 -4.44 -15.67 16.11
N VAL A 12 -4.93 -15.45 14.90
CA VAL A 12 -4.14 -15.03 13.73
C VAL A 12 -4.82 -13.82 13.12
N ILE A 13 -4.08 -12.74 12.93
CA ILE A 13 -4.56 -11.51 12.28
C ILE A 13 -3.93 -11.47 10.90
N PHE A 14 -4.77 -11.28 9.88
CA PHE A 14 -4.34 -11.10 8.51
C PHE A 14 -4.45 -9.63 8.14
N ASP A 15 -3.43 -9.15 7.45
CA ASP A 15 -3.53 -7.89 6.72
C ASP A 15 -4.48 -8.06 5.52
N LEU A 16 -5.00 -6.96 5.00
CA LEU A 16 -5.90 -6.99 3.85
C LEU A 16 -5.11 -6.92 2.55
N ASP A 17 -4.45 -5.77 2.32
CA ASP A 17 -3.79 -5.44 1.08
C ASP A 17 -2.55 -6.34 0.86
N GLY A 18 -2.48 -6.99 -0.30
CA GLY A 18 -1.39 -7.90 -0.64
C GLY A 18 -1.36 -9.24 0.11
N VAL A 19 -2.27 -9.46 1.08
CA VAL A 19 -2.39 -10.71 1.85
C VAL A 19 -3.70 -11.42 1.57
N LEU A 20 -4.84 -10.79 1.89
CA LEU A 20 -6.16 -11.36 1.62
C LEU A 20 -6.68 -10.95 0.23
N ALA A 21 -6.29 -9.78 -0.25
CA ALA A 21 -6.68 -9.26 -1.56
C ALA A 21 -5.48 -8.64 -2.28
N ASP A 22 -5.34 -8.92 -3.57
CA ASP A 22 -4.40 -8.22 -4.45
C ASP A 22 -5.00 -6.87 -4.89
N SER A 23 -5.03 -5.93 -3.95
CA SER A 23 -5.60 -4.58 -4.11
C SER A 23 -4.61 -3.55 -4.65
N GLU A 24 -3.31 -3.81 -4.59
CA GLU A 24 -2.24 -2.88 -4.99
C GLU A 24 -2.37 -2.37 -6.45
N PRO A 25 -2.76 -3.19 -7.44
CA PRO A 25 -2.99 -2.70 -8.80
C PRO A 25 -4.07 -1.62 -8.89
N TRP A 26 -5.05 -1.64 -7.99
CA TRP A 26 -6.13 -0.64 -7.93
C TRP A 26 -5.67 0.64 -7.25
N TRP A 27 -4.89 0.55 -6.18
CA TRP A 27 -4.29 1.72 -5.54
C TRP A 27 -3.43 2.52 -6.52
N ASN A 28 -2.62 1.84 -7.32
CA ASN A 28 -1.81 2.50 -8.36
C ASN A 28 -2.68 3.18 -9.45
N GLN A 29 -3.83 2.60 -9.82
CA GLN A 29 -4.76 3.23 -10.77
C GLN A 29 -5.49 4.44 -10.16
N ILE A 30 -5.86 4.35 -8.88
CA ILE A 30 -6.49 5.46 -8.14
C ILE A 30 -5.54 6.65 -8.09
N ASP A 31 -4.27 6.41 -7.73
CA ASP A 31 -3.23 7.45 -7.71
C ASP A 31 -3.04 8.05 -9.10
N ALA A 32 -2.93 7.23 -10.15
CA ALA A 32 -2.80 7.72 -11.52
C ALA A 32 -3.97 8.59 -11.95
N LYS A 33 -5.19 8.23 -11.58
CA LYS A 33 -6.39 9.01 -11.88
C LYS A 33 -6.41 10.32 -11.12
N LEU A 34 -6.17 10.30 -9.81
CA LEU A 34 -6.14 11.52 -8.99
C LEU A 34 -5.07 12.49 -9.49
N LEU A 35 -3.87 12.01 -9.77
CA LEU A 35 -2.76 12.83 -10.23
C LEU A 35 -3.01 13.42 -11.63
N ALA A 36 -3.67 12.67 -12.52
CA ALA A 36 -4.07 13.17 -13.82
C ALA A 36 -5.07 14.34 -13.73
N GLU A 37 -5.98 14.34 -12.74
CA GLU A 37 -6.89 15.48 -12.47
C GLU A 37 -6.13 16.76 -12.10
N HIS A 38 -4.89 16.63 -11.63
CA HIS A 38 -3.97 17.74 -11.32
C HIS A 38 -2.88 17.96 -12.38
N GLY A 39 -3.00 17.34 -13.56
CA GLY A 39 -2.06 17.53 -14.66
C GLY A 39 -0.75 16.74 -14.53
N VAL A 40 -0.67 15.79 -13.60
CA VAL A 40 0.51 14.95 -13.36
C VAL A 40 0.37 13.61 -14.10
N GLY A 41 1.35 13.29 -14.94
CA GLY A 41 1.44 12.01 -15.66
C GLY A 41 2.10 10.91 -14.83
N TYR A 42 1.37 10.34 -13.87
CA TYR A 42 1.88 9.30 -12.97
C TYR A 42 1.92 7.91 -13.62
N ARG A 43 3.01 7.17 -13.40
CA ARG A 43 3.24 5.81 -13.96
C ARG A 43 3.58 4.77 -12.90
N GLY A 44 3.38 5.09 -11.63
CA GLY A 44 3.71 4.19 -10.51
C GLY A 44 5.12 4.38 -9.96
N GLU A 45 5.86 5.39 -10.38
CA GLU A 45 7.25 5.65 -9.98
C GLU A 45 7.43 5.86 -8.46
N TYR A 46 6.35 6.20 -7.74
CA TYR A 46 6.32 6.39 -6.30
C TYR A 46 5.43 5.38 -5.56
N HIS A 47 4.91 4.36 -6.24
CA HIS A 47 3.94 3.44 -5.64
C HIS A 47 4.48 2.76 -4.37
N ARG A 48 5.78 2.41 -4.38
CA ARG A 48 6.46 1.85 -3.21
C ARG A 48 6.58 2.80 -2.03
N ASN A 49 6.54 4.11 -2.24
CA ASN A 49 6.62 5.11 -1.17
C ASN A 49 5.31 5.22 -0.38
N VAL A 50 4.20 4.76 -0.96
CA VAL A 50 2.85 4.89 -0.41
C VAL A 50 2.15 3.53 -0.19
N LEU A 51 2.84 2.42 -0.43
CA LEU A 51 2.28 1.09 -0.25
C LEU A 51 1.91 0.84 1.23
N GLY A 52 0.68 0.39 1.47
CA GLY A 52 0.15 0.11 2.81
C GLY A 52 0.00 1.33 3.73
N VAL A 53 0.16 2.57 3.24
CA VAL A 53 -0.06 3.78 4.06
C VAL A 53 -1.51 4.25 3.94
N SER A 54 -1.99 4.97 4.96
CA SER A 54 -3.29 5.63 4.86
C SER A 54 -3.33 6.60 3.67
N TYR A 55 -4.43 6.62 2.93
CA TYR A 55 -4.52 7.41 1.70
C TYR A 55 -4.23 8.91 1.88
N ARG A 56 -4.58 9.48 3.05
CA ARG A 56 -4.23 10.87 3.38
C ARG A 56 -2.71 11.12 3.35
N LEU A 57 -1.92 10.20 3.90
CA LEU A 57 -0.46 10.32 3.90
C LEU A 57 0.12 10.15 2.49
N ALA A 58 -0.48 9.27 1.67
CA ALA A 58 -0.12 9.13 0.27
C ALA A 58 -0.32 10.44 -0.51
N VAL A 59 -1.47 11.10 -0.32
CA VAL A 59 -1.76 12.39 -0.95
C VAL A 59 -0.78 13.50 -0.50
N GLU A 60 -0.45 13.56 0.79
CA GLU A 60 0.57 14.52 1.27
C GLU A 60 1.96 14.22 0.70
N PHE A 61 2.33 12.95 0.53
CA PHE A 61 3.55 12.58 -0.18
C PHE A 61 3.53 13.11 -1.62
N TYR A 62 2.45 12.88 -2.36
CA TYR A 62 2.35 13.30 -3.77
C TYR A 62 2.38 14.81 -3.95
N LYS A 63 1.75 15.58 -3.07
CA LYS A 63 1.81 17.04 -3.08
C LYS A 63 3.25 17.55 -2.99
N ASN A 64 4.10 16.89 -2.19
CA ASN A 64 5.52 17.23 -2.08
C ASN A 64 6.36 16.67 -3.25
N ALA A 65 5.93 15.59 -3.88
CA ALA A 65 6.68 14.96 -4.97
C ALA A 65 6.49 15.67 -6.33
N PHE A 66 5.36 16.35 -6.54
CA PHE A 66 4.95 16.89 -7.84
C PHE A 66 4.71 18.41 -7.87
N HIS A 67 5.29 19.15 -6.91
CA HIS A 67 5.27 20.61 -6.74
C HIS A 67 4.66 21.45 -7.87
#